data_AF-A0A8T6ZLZ7-F1
#
_entry.id   AF-A0A8T6ZLZ7-F1
#
_cell.length_a   1.000
_cell.length_b   1.000
_cell.length_c   1.000
_cell.angle_alpha   90.00
_cell.angle_beta   90.00
_cell.angle_gamma   90.00
#
_symmetry.space_group_name_H-M   'P 1'
#
loop_
_entity.id
_entity.type
_entity.pdbx_description
1 polymer ?
#
loop_
_entity_poly.entity_id
_entity_poly.type
_entity_poly.pdbx_seq_one_letter_code
_entity_poly.pdbx_strand_id
1 'polypeptide(L)'
;MKSRLAWLGGHGHADLVRRGLRGIEKECLRIDADGRLSREPHPRALGAALTHPHITTDYSEALLEFVTPACATNWETLQFLCDIHCFVAQNLGDELLWAQSMPCVVGPDEDVPIAYYGESNLGRMKTIY
;
A
#
# COMPACT_ATOMS: atom_id res chain seq x y z
N MET A 1 -27.90 22.01 -9.35
CA MET A 1 -27.16 20.93 -10.04
C MET A 1 -26.99 21.18 -11.54
N LYS A 2 -28.07 21.49 -12.30
CA LYS A 2 -28.00 21.81 -13.74
C LYS A 2 -27.05 22.96 -14.11
N SER A 3 -26.97 24.02 -13.28
CA SER A 3 -26.06 25.15 -13.54
C SER A 3 -24.57 24.81 -13.41
N ARG A 4 -24.19 23.90 -12.50
CA ARG A 4 -22.78 23.50 -12.29
C ARG A 4 -22.27 22.58 -13.39
N LEU A 5 -23.11 21.66 -13.87
CA LEU A 5 -22.78 20.81 -15.02
C LEU A 5 -22.68 21.64 -16.32
N ALA A 6 -23.60 22.57 -16.53
CA ALA A 6 -23.52 23.51 -17.66
C ALA A 6 -22.26 24.39 -17.59
N TRP A 7 -21.86 24.82 -16.38
CA TRP A 7 -20.61 25.54 -16.18
C TRP A 7 -19.38 24.69 -16.57
N LEU A 8 -19.30 23.42 -16.17
CA LEU A 8 -18.21 22.52 -16.59
C LEU A 8 -18.14 22.30 -18.10
N GLY A 9 -19.29 22.37 -18.80
CA GLY A 9 -19.37 22.30 -20.26
C GLY A 9 -18.94 23.58 -21.00
N GLY A 10 -18.68 24.67 -20.28
CA GLY A 10 -18.16 25.91 -20.86
C GLY A 10 -16.72 25.78 -21.36
N HIS A 11 -16.35 26.62 -22.33
CA HIS A 11 -15.02 26.61 -22.95
C HIS A 11 -13.91 26.73 -21.89
N GLY A 12 -12.98 25.77 -21.85
CA GLY A 12 -11.83 25.75 -20.93
C GLY A 12 -12.14 25.30 -19.49
N HIS A 13 -13.40 25.21 -19.06
CA HIS A 13 -13.73 24.77 -17.70
C HIS A 13 -13.52 23.26 -17.49
N ALA A 14 -13.72 22.45 -18.53
CA ALA A 14 -13.44 21.02 -18.48
C ALA A 14 -11.96 20.70 -18.21
N ASP A 15 -11.04 21.58 -18.62
CA ASP A 15 -9.61 21.39 -18.41
C ASP A 15 -9.20 21.54 -16.94
N LEU A 16 -10.00 22.26 -16.14
CA LEU A 16 -9.79 22.41 -14.70
C LEU A 16 -9.92 21.09 -13.95
N VAL A 17 -10.74 20.14 -14.44
CA VAL A 17 -10.95 18.83 -13.81
C VAL A 17 -10.15 17.71 -14.49
N ARG A 18 -9.69 17.91 -15.73
CA ARG A 18 -8.92 16.90 -16.47
C ARG A 18 -7.47 16.74 -15.99
N ARG A 19 -6.89 17.79 -15.39
CA ARG A 19 -5.48 17.83 -14.99
C ARG A 19 -5.18 17.36 -13.56
N GLY A 20 -6.18 16.88 -12.82
CA GLY A 20 -5.95 16.31 -11.50
C GLY A 20 -4.98 15.13 -11.57
N LEU A 21 -4.14 14.93 -10.56
CA LEU A 21 -3.28 13.75 -10.44
C LEU A 21 -4.00 12.64 -9.66
N ARG A 22 -3.58 11.39 -9.83
CA ARG A 22 -4.10 10.23 -9.09
C ARG A 22 -2.98 9.45 -8.43
N GLY A 23 -3.19 9.07 -7.18
CA GLY A 23 -2.42 8.08 -6.46
C GLY A 23 -3.36 7.04 -5.86
N ILE A 24 -2.83 5.86 -5.62
CA ILE A 24 -3.43 4.72 -4.95
C ILE A 24 -2.51 4.30 -3.81
N GLU A 25 -3.11 4.09 -2.65
CA GLU A 25 -2.58 3.33 -1.52
C GLU A 25 -3.34 2.00 -1.48
N LYS A 26 -2.62 0.89 -1.31
CA LYS A 26 -3.22 -0.44 -1.26
C LYS A 26 -2.51 -1.31 -0.23
N GLU A 27 -3.29 -1.84 0.70
CA GLU A 27 -2.82 -2.74 1.73
C GLU A 27 -3.08 -4.21 1.38
N CYS A 28 -2.20 -5.10 1.85
CA CYS A 28 -2.42 -6.54 1.84
C CYS A 28 -1.54 -7.25 2.89
N LEU A 29 -2.11 -8.25 3.55
CA LEU A 29 -1.38 -9.08 4.50
C LEU A 29 -0.47 -10.06 3.76
N ARG A 30 0.73 -10.26 4.28
CA ARG A 30 1.58 -11.42 3.96
C ARG A 30 1.07 -12.63 4.73
N ILE A 31 0.94 -13.75 4.04
CA ILE A 31 0.44 -15.01 4.58
C ILE A 31 1.33 -16.17 4.17
N ASP A 32 1.30 -17.24 4.95
CA ASP A 32 1.89 -18.52 4.55
C ASP A 32 1.00 -19.26 3.53
N ALA A 33 1.49 -20.41 3.04
CA ALA A 33 0.78 -21.27 2.09
C ALA A 33 -0.54 -21.84 2.63
N ASP A 34 -0.73 -21.88 3.96
CA ASP A 34 -1.95 -22.33 4.63
C ASP A 34 -2.95 -21.18 4.87
N GLY A 35 -2.61 -19.95 4.46
CA GLY A 35 -3.45 -18.77 4.62
C GLY A 35 -3.44 -18.17 6.02
N ARG A 36 -2.41 -18.45 6.83
CA ARG A 36 -2.20 -17.82 8.14
C ARG A 36 -1.35 -16.57 8.01
N LEU A 37 -1.59 -15.62 8.92
CA LEU A 37 -0.79 -14.40 8.99
C LEU A 37 0.70 -14.71 9.16
N SER A 38 1.54 -14.08 8.34
CA SER A 38 2.98 -14.19 8.47
C SER A 38 3.49 -13.62 9.80
N ARG A 39 4.52 -14.26 10.35
CA ARG A 39 5.32 -13.76 11.48
C ARG A 39 6.75 -13.38 11.09
N GLU A 40 7.10 -13.52 9.82
CA GLU A 40 8.43 -13.17 9.32
C GLU A 40 8.59 -11.64 9.30
N PRO A 41 9.80 -11.11 9.53
CA PRO A 41 10.06 -9.68 9.45
C PRO A 41 9.85 -9.15 8.02
N HIS A 42 9.73 -7.83 7.87
CA HIS A 42 9.66 -7.18 6.57
C HIS A 42 10.83 -7.64 5.67
N PRO A 43 10.56 -8.17 4.46
CA PRO A 43 11.61 -8.74 3.64
C PRO A 43 12.68 -7.71 3.26
N ARG A 44 13.95 -8.04 3.53
CA ARG A 44 15.09 -7.12 3.29
C ARG A 44 15.18 -6.65 1.83
N ALA A 45 14.73 -7.46 0.88
CA ALA A 45 14.72 -7.12 -0.54
C ALA A 45 13.77 -5.96 -0.88
N LEU A 46 12.78 -5.68 -0.03
CA LEU A 46 11.85 -4.55 -0.18
C LEU A 46 12.41 -3.24 0.40
N GLY A 47 13.59 -3.28 1.02
CA GLY A 47 14.24 -2.12 1.61
C GLY A 47 13.78 -1.84 3.03
N ALA A 48 13.78 -0.56 3.41
CA ALA A 48 13.41 -0.12 4.75
C ALA A 48 12.00 0.47 4.73
N ALA A 49 11.02 -0.20 5.34
CA ALA A 49 9.63 0.26 5.41
C ALA A 49 9.50 1.72 5.89
N LEU A 50 10.37 2.17 6.80
CA LEU A 50 10.34 3.55 7.32
C LEU A 50 10.56 4.63 6.23
N THR A 51 11.38 4.34 5.23
CA THR A 51 11.88 5.36 4.28
C THR A 51 11.70 5.00 2.81
N HIS A 52 11.29 3.77 2.50
CA HIS A 52 11.07 3.35 1.13
C HIS A 52 9.83 4.05 0.55
N PRO A 53 9.95 4.70 -0.63
CA PRO A 53 8.94 5.66 -1.09
C PRO A 53 7.63 5.02 -1.59
N HIS A 54 7.61 3.71 -1.83
CA HIS A 54 6.52 3.03 -2.54
C HIS A 54 6.04 1.74 -1.89
N ILE A 55 6.77 1.24 -0.88
CA ILE A 55 6.53 -0.04 -0.23
C ILE A 55 6.85 0.21 1.24
N THR A 56 5.84 0.11 2.10
CA THR A 56 5.97 0.25 3.55
C THR A 56 5.14 -0.84 4.22
N THR A 57 5.11 -0.83 5.54
CA THR A 57 4.10 -1.49 6.34
C THR A 57 3.13 -0.46 6.92
N ASP A 58 1.94 -0.91 7.29
CA ASP A 58 0.99 -0.15 8.11
C ASP A 58 1.03 -0.66 9.56
N TYR A 59 -0.09 -1.02 10.17
CA TYR A 59 -0.19 -1.43 11.58
C TYR A 59 0.70 -2.64 11.92
N SER A 60 0.71 -3.65 11.05
CA SER A 60 1.41 -4.91 11.28
C SER A 60 2.66 -5.02 10.41
N GLU A 61 3.70 -5.67 10.93
CA GLU A 61 4.90 -6.05 10.18
C GLU A 61 4.56 -6.93 8.96
N ALA A 62 3.46 -7.68 9.04
CA ALA A 62 2.92 -8.49 7.96
C ALA A 62 1.98 -7.74 7.01
N LEU A 63 1.53 -6.53 7.36
CA LEU A 63 0.61 -5.74 6.54
C LEU A 63 1.41 -4.80 5.62
N LEU A 64 1.67 -5.26 4.39
CA LEU A 64 2.32 -4.44 3.39
C LEU A 64 1.35 -3.38 2.84
N GLU A 65 1.89 -2.18 2.61
CA GLU A 65 1.20 -1.07 1.98
C GLU A 65 2.00 -0.59 0.76
N PHE A 66 1.32 -0.49 -0.37
CA PHE A 66 1.88 0.01 -1.63
C PHE A 66 1.39 1.42 -1.91
N VAL A 67 2.32 2.33 -2.14
CA VAL A 67 2.03 3.75 -2.36
C VAL A 67 2.54 4.17 -3.73
N THR A 68 1.61 4.43 -4.65
CA THR A 68 1.96 4.90 -6.00
C THR A 68 2.26 6.41 -6.01
N PRO A 69 3.11 6.90 -6.94
CA PRO A 69 3.29 8.33 -7.13
C PRO A 69 2.01 8.98 -7.69
N ALA A 70 1.94 10.30 -7.60
CA ALA A 70 0.86 11.07 -8.22
C ALA A 70 1.03 11.09 -9.75
N CYS A 71 0.26 10.27 -10.47
CA CYS A 71 0.32 10.15 -11.93
C CYS A 71 -0.75 10.99 -12.63
N ALA A 72 -0.49 11.33 -13.90
CA ALA A 72 -1.43 12.09 -14.72
C ALA A 72 -2.60 11.22 -15.21
N THR A 73 -2.37 9.92 -15.44
CA THR A 73 -3.38 9.02 -15.99
C THR A 73 -3.67 7.83 -15.09
N ASN A 74 -4.90 7.30 -15.15
CA ASN A 74 -5.26 6.07 -14.45
C ASN A 74 -4.40 4.88 -14.90
N TRP A 75 -4.02 4.85 -16.18
CA TRP A 75 -3.18 3.79 -16.73
C TRP A 75 -1.80 3.77 -16.07
N GLU A 76 -1.13 4.92 -15.99
CA GLU A 76 0.17 5.02 -15.31
C GLU A 76 0.08 4.61 -13.84
N THR A 77 -0.95 5.04 -13.11
CA THR A 77 -1.14 4.65 -11.70
C THR A 77 -1.32 3.15 -11.55
N LEU A 78 -2.17 2.53 -12.38
CA LEU A 78 -2.44 1.09 -12.33
C LEU A 78 -1.24 0.25 -12.79
N GLN A 79 -0.51 0.71 -13.80
CA GLN A 79 0.71 0.04 -14.25
C GLN A 79 1.77 0.06 -13.16
N PHE A 80 2.00 1.20 -12.51
CA PHE A 80 2.95 1.30 -11.40
C PHE A 80 2.56 0.41 -10.22
N LEU A 81 1.26 0.37 -9.87
CA LEU A 81 0.75 -0.53 -8.84
C LEU A 81 1.00 -2.01 -9.20
N CYS A 82 0.79 -2.38 -10.47
CA CYS A 82 1.05 -3.72 -10.98
C CYS A 82 2.54 -4.06 -10.88
N ASP A 83 3.42 -3.14 -11.25
CA ASP A 83 4.88 -3.33 -11.20
C ASP A 83 5.36 -3.55 -9.76
N ILE A 84 4.85 -2.77 -8.79
CA ILE A 84 5.14 -2.99 -7.36
C ILE A 84 4.67 -4.39 -6.94
N HIS A 85 3.44 -4.76 -7.29
CA HIS A 85 2.89 -6.08 -6.95
C HIS A 85 3.76 -7.22 -7.51
N CYS A 86 4.19 -7.11 -8.77
CA CYS A 86 5.07 -8.09 -9.39
C CYS A 86 6.44 -8.16 -8.70
N PHE A 87 7.04 -7.01 -8.40
CA PHE A 87 8.32 -6.94 -7.68
C PHE A 87 8.20 -7.57 -6.29
N VAL A 88 7.17 -7.23 -5.52
CA VAL A 88 6.97 -7.78 -4.18
C VAL A 88 6.74 -9.28 -4.25
N ALA A 89 5.84 -9.76 -5.09
CA ALA A 89 5.54 -11.19 -5.21
C ALA A 89 6.78 -12.05 -5.54
N GLN A 90 7.73 -11.51 -6.31
CA GLN A 90 9.00 -12.18 -6.63
C GLN A 90 10.01 -12.20 -5.46
N ASN A 91 9.79 -11.37 -4.44
CA ASN A 91 10.70 -11.17 -3.31
C ASN A 91 10.10 -11.61 -1.96
N LEU A 92 8.97 -12.33 -1.96
CA LEU A 92 8.30 -12.87 -0.76
C LEU A 92 8.74 -14.29 -0.37
N GLY A 93 9.58 -14.95 -1.17
CA GLY A 93 9.94 -16.35 -0.93
C GLY A 93 8.72 -17.26 -1.04
N ASP A 94 8.40 -17.97 0.04
CA ASP A 94 7.27 -18.90 0.11
C ASP A 94 5.96 -18.23 0.61
N GLU A 95 6.00 -16.94 0.94
CA GLU A 95 4.82 -16.19 1.38
C GLU A 95 3.95 -15.71 0.20
N LEU A 96 2.67 -15.49 0.47
CA LEU A 96 1.69 -14.99 -0.48
C LEU A 96 1.07 -13.68 0.01
N LEU A 97 0.44 -12.95 -0.91
CA LEU A 97 -0.36 -11.76 -0.58
C LEU A 97 -1.82 -12.13 -0.43
N TRP A 98 -2.42 -11.75 0.70
CA TRP A 98 -3.85 -11.89 0.95
C TRP A 98 -4.65 -10.90 0.09
N ALA A 99 -5.57 -11.43 -0.72
CA ALA A 99 -6.27 -10.64 -1.74
C ALA A 99 -7.63 -10.08 -1.28
N GLN A 100 -8.04 -10.29 -0.02
CA GLN A 100 -9.36 -9.90 0.50
C GLN A 100 -9.24 -8.82 1.58
N SER A 101 -10.28 -8.01 1.73
CA SER A 101 -10.32 -6.95 2.75
C SER A 101 -10.52 -7.49 4.16
N MET A 102 -11.37 -8.52 4.32
CA MET A 102 -11.48 -9.20 5.62
C MET A 102 -10.21 -10.04 5.84
N PRO A 103 -9.69 -10.11 7.07
CA PRO A 103 -8.40 -10.72 7.33
C PRO A 103 -8.38 -12.23 7.02
N CYS A 104 -7.18 -12.74 6.81
CA CYS A 104 -6.90 -14.16 6.70
C CYS A 104 -7.11 -14.88 8.05
N VAL A 105 -6.59 -16.11 8.19
CA VAL A 105 -6.56 -16.76 9.51
C VAL A 105 -5.58 -16.00 10.40
N VAL A 106 -6.11 -15.19 11.30
CA VAL A 106 -5.37 -14.46 12.32
C VAL A 106 -5.56 -15.16 13.67
N GLY A 107 -4.48 -15.25 14.44
CA GLY A 107 -4.52 -15.77 15.80
C GLY A 107 -5.13 -14.77 16.79
N PRO A 108 -4.90 -14.95 18.10
CA PRO A 108 -5.17 -13.93 19.11
C PRO A 108 -4.47 -12.59 18.77
N ASP A 109 -5.01 -11.46 19.23
CA ASP A 109 -4.47 -10.13 18.93
C ASP A 109 -2.99 -9.96 19.32
N GLU A 110 -2.56 -10.60 20.41
CA GLU A 110 -1.17 -10.61 20.89
C GLU A 110 -0.17 -11.27 19.91
N ASP A 111 -0.68 -12.05 18.95
CA ASP A 111 0.12 -12.70 17.91
C ASP A 111 0.29 -11.84 16.66
N VAL A 112 -0.39 -10.70 16.54
CA VAL A 112 -0.25 -9.80 15.39
C VAL A 112 1.05 -9.00 15.56
N PRO A 113 2.06 -9.22 14.69
CA PRO A 113 3.34 -8.53 14.85
C PRO A 113 3.16 -7.05 14.50
N ILE A 114 3.48 -6.15 15.43
CA ILE A 114 3.46 -4.70 15.18
C ILE A 114 4.59 -4.33 14.21
N ALA A 115 4.31 -3.41 13.28
CA ALA A 115 5.29 -2.93 12.32
C ALA A 115 6.53 -2.34 13.01
N TYR A 116 7.71 -2.80 12.59
CA TYR A 116 8.99 -2.40 13.15
C TYR A 116 9.76 -1.50 12.18
N TYR A 117 10.09 -0.30 12.65
CA TYR A 117 10.72 0.74 11.83
C TYR A 117 12.17 1.07 12.26
N GLY A 118 12.81 0.20 13.05
CA GLY A 118 14.17 0.40 13.55
C GLY A 118 14.27 1.27 14.82
N GLU A 119 15.50 1.45 15.31
CA GLU A 119 15.78 2.08 16.61
C GLU A 119 15.88 3.62 16.59
N SER A 120 15.68 4.26 15.44
CA SER A 120 15.64 5.73 15.37
C SER A 120 14.45 6.27 16.17
N ASN A 121 14.54 7.50 16.69
CA ASN A 121 13.42 8.10 17.42
C ASN A 121 12.13 8.10 16.62
N LEU A 122 12.21 8.34 15.30
CA LEU A 122 11.06 8.32 14.40
C LEU A 122 10.51 6.89 14.22
N GLY A 123 11.38 5.91 14.04
CA GLY A 123 10.97 4.51 13.90
C GLY A 123 10.30 3.97 15.16
N ARG A 124 10.89 4.24 16.33
CA ARG A 124 10.30 3.89 17.63
C ARG A 124 8.97 4.59 17.88
N MET A 125 8.87 5.88 17.53
CA MET A 125 7.60 6.63 17.63
C MET A 125 6.50 5.97 16.79
N LYS A 126 6.80 5.60 15.53
CA LYS A 126 5.82 4.91 14.67
C LYS A 126 5.43 3.54 15.19
N THR A 127 6.37 2.79 15.77
CA THR A 127 6.11 1.46 16.35
C THR A 127 5.24 1.53 17.61
N ILE A 128 5.30 2.65 18.35
CA ILE A 128 4.54 2.88 19.60
C ILE A 128 3.12 3.42 19.33
N TYR A 129 2.95 4.20 18.26
CA TYR A 129 1.67 4.81 17.87
C TYR A 129 0.62 3.75 17.57
#